data_AF-A0A2E1A9I0-F1
#
_entry.id   AF-A0A2E1A9I0-F1
#
_cell.length_a   1.000
_cell.length_b   1.000
_cell.length_c   1.000
_cell.angle_alpha   90.00
_cell.angle_beta   90.00
_cell.angle_gamma   90.00
#
_symmetry.space_group_name_H-M   'P 1'
#
loop_
_entity.id
_entity.type
_entity.pdbx_description
1 polymer ?
#
loop_
_entity_poly.entity_id
_entity_poly.type
_entity_poly.pdbx_seq_one_letter_code
_entity_poly.pdbx_strand_id
1 'polypeptide(L)'
;MPPLREVKNRIRSVKNISQITRALEAVSASRVRRAQARASASRHYAEKAWEILVNIQASAKGSLPHPLLTSREEINRVMVIVITSDRGLAGSYNSNVLRVVERFQRSLGKPVDFVTVGRKGRDTLIRQRANVVAEFSDMPSEPRISDIAPIARLAVDSYLKGEVDEVLIAYTDFINMLTQRPVVLGWLPLTPNTIAEQVAGEFVKDVPHVTEGATDYEYEPNAAAVLEEIVPRFTELQLYQALLESQASEHAARMAAMRNATDNASQLVDDLTLEYNKARQSAITSEILDIVGGANALQQAIDKGAKEILDSAHPTAPRAPAPAMTAASNGNGAGTKGNGKKSAPAAKKVGPRGKKVKQDDLKIIEGIGPKMEKALKTAGLDTWAKLAEATDDQLRTAIEEAGMSFAPSLSTWARQAGFAARDDWDGLEQLQDELTAGRDE
;
A
#
# COMPACT_ATOMS: atom_id res chain seq x y z
N MET A 1 16.07 -30.94 8.69
CA MET A 1 14.83 -30.28 8.18
C MET A 1 13.88 -30.07 9.34
N PRO A 2 13.10 -28.98 9.36
CA PRO A 2 12.07 -28.80 10.37
C PRO A 2 11.06 -29.96 10.32
N PRO A 3 10.47 -30.38 11.46
CA PRO A 3 9.49 -31.44 11.48
C PRO A 3 8.28 -31.11 10.60
N LEU A 4 7.82 -32.07 9.78
CA LEU A 4 6.66 -31.94 8.88
C LEU A 4 5.43 -31.33 9.55
N ARG A 5 5.20 -31.69 10.82
CA ARG A 5 4.10 -31.18 11.64
C ARG A 5 4.19 -29.67 11.86
N GLU A 6 5.39 -29.13 12.05
CA GLU A 6 5.62 -27.71 12.29
C GLU A 6 5.32 -26.88 11.03
N VAL A 7 5.83 -27.32 9.87
CA VAL A 7 5.55 -26.68 8.58
C VAL A 7 4.05 -26.68 8.28
N LYS A 8 3.36 -27.81 8.51
CA LYS A 8 1.90 -27.92 8.35
C LYS A 8 1.13 -26.98 9.27
N ASN A 9 1.55 -26.86 10.53
CA ASN A 9 0.94 -25.92 11.48
C ASN A 9 1.16 -24.47 11.05
N ARG A 10 2.35 -24.14 10.54
CA ARG A 10 2.68 -22.82 10.03
C ARG A 10 1.82 -22.45 8.82
N ILE A 11 1.65 -23.35 7.86
CA ILE A 11 0.74 -23.17 6.70
C ILE A 11 -0.68 -22.84 7.19
N ARG A 12 -1.22 -23.63 8.14
CA ARG A 12 -2.56 -23.37 8.70
C ARG A 12 -2.65 -22.00 9.37
N SER A 13 -1.65 -21.63 10.16
CA SER A 13 -1.59 -20.33 10.83
C SER A 13 -1.59 -19.17 9.84
N VAL A 14 -0.73 -19.22 8.80
CA VAL A 14 -0.63 -18.17 7.79
C VAL A 14 -1.93 -18.08 6.97
N LYS A 15 -2.56 -19.21 6.66
CA LYS A 15 -3.87 -19.24 5.98
C LYS A 15 -4.97 -18.57 6.81
N ASN A 16 -4.99 -18.79 8.13
CA ASN A 16 -5.92 -18.11 9.03
C ASN A 16 -5.65 -16.59 9.07
N ILE A 17 -4.38 -16.18 9.12
CA ILE A 17 -4.00 -14.76 9.07
C ILE A 17 -4.50 -14.12 7.76
N SER A 18 -4.29 -14.77 6.61
CA SER A 18 -4.77 -14.30 5.29
C SER A 18 -6.30 -14.10 5.26
N GLN A 19 -7.07 -14.99 5.88
CA GLN A 19 -8.52 -14.85 5.97
C GLN A 19 -8.92 -13.63 6.83
N ILE A 20 -8.23 -13.43 7.96
CA ILE A 20 -8.49 -12.30 8.85
C ILE A 20 -8.13 -10.98 8.17
N THR A 21 -6.98 -10.89 7.50
CA THR A 21 -6.57 -9.68 6.78
C THR A 21 -7.54 -9.37 5.64
N ARG A 22 -7.99 -10.38 4.89
CA ARG A 22 -8.99 -10.19 3.83
C ARG A 22 -10.34 -9.70 4.37
N ALA A 23 -10.78 -10.20 5.53
CA ALA A 23 -11.98 -9.70 6.18
C ALA A 23 -11.82 -8.24 6.65
N LEU A 24 -10.67 -7.90 7.25
CA LEU A 24 -10.37 -6.53 7.68
C LEU A 24 -10.24 -5.54 6.53
N GLU A 25 -9.74 -5.98 5.38
CA GLU A 25 -9.72 -5.21 4.12
C GLU A 25 -11.15 -4.82 3.71
N ALA A 26 -12.06 -5.80 3.64
CA ALA A 26 -13.45 -5.58 3.26
C ALA A 26 -14.20 -4.69 4.26
N VAL A 27 -13.96 -4.88 5.57
CA VAL A 27 -14.53 -4.01 6.62
C VAL A 27 -14.03 -2.57 6.45
N SER A 28 -12.74 -2.39 6.18
CA SER A 28 -12.16 -1.06 5.97
C SER A 28 -12.76 -0.40 4.71
N ALA A 29 -13.00 -1.16 3.64
CA ALA A 29 -13.67 -0.66 2.43
C ALA A 29 -15.08 -0.15 2.67
N SER A 30 -15.83 -0.83 3.54
CA SER A 30 -17.15 -0.33 3.94
C SER A 30 -17.04 0.97 4.73
N ARG A 31 -16.05 1.08 5.63
CA ARG A 31 -15.88 2.25 6.49
C ARG A 31 -15.38 3.49 5.75
N VAL A 32 -14.47 3.35 4.77
CA VAL A 32 -14.07 4.49 3.91
C VAL A 32 -15.30 5.10 3.24
N ARG A 33 -16.13 4.26 2.60
CA ARG A 33 -17.35 4.72 1.91
C ARG A 33 -18.31 5.45 2.86
N ARG A 34 -18.47 4.96 4.09
CA ARG A 34 -19.32 5.63 5.10
C ARG A 34 -18.76 6.97 5.54
N ALA A 35 -17.45 7.07 5.79
CA ALA A 35 -16.80 8.32 6.15
C ALA A 35 -16.92 9.37 5.03
N GLN A 36 -16.62 8.98 3.79
CA GLN A 36 -16.76 9.85 2.60
C GLN A 36 -18.20 10.33 2.36
N ALA A 37 -19.19 9.44 2.53
CA ALA A 37 -20.59 9.81 2.39
C ALA A 37 -21.00 10.87 3.41
N ARG A 38 -20.49 10.79 4.64
CA ARG A 38 -20.75 11.80 5.69
C ARG A 38 -20.02 13.11 5.45
N ALA A 39 -18.76 13.04 5.01
CA ALA A 39 -18.00 14.23 4.66
C ALA A 39 -18.73 14.99 3.53
N SER A 40 -19.16 14.27 2.49
CA SER A 40 -19.93 14.81 1.37
C SER A 40 -21.29 15.37 1.80
N ALA A 41 -21.98 14.73 2.74
CA ALA A 41 -23.26 15.21 3.27
C ALA A 41 -23.12 16.55 4.03
N SER A 42 -21.96 16.80 4.63
CA SER A 42 -21.68 18.05 5.35
C SER A 42 -21.29 19.22 4.45
N ARG A 43 -20.91 18.95 3.19
CA ARG A 43 -20.33 19.93 2.26
C ARG A 43 -21.23 21.15 2.04
N HIS A 44 -22.50 20.95 1.69
CA HIS A 44 -23.43 22.06 1.42
C HIS A 44 -23.60 22.99 2.62
N TYR A 45 -23.62 22.44 3.83
CA TYR A 45 -23.72 23.25 5.04
C TYR A 45 -22.43 24.06 5.27
N ALA A 46 -21.26 23.46 5.05
CA ALA A 46 -19.97 24.15 5.12
C ALA A 46 -19.88 25.29 4.10
N GLU A 47 -20.25 25.03 2.85
CA GLU A 47 -20.25 26.02 1.76
C GLU A 47 -21.16 27.22 2.08
N LYS A 48 -22.38 26.96 2.54
CA LYS A 48 -23.33 28.04 2.89
C LYS A 48 -22.96 28.79 4.16
N ALA A 49 -22.45 28.10 5.19
CA ALA A 49 -21.94 28.78 6.38
C ALA A 49 -20.73 29.66 6.03
N TRP A 50 -19.86 29.18 5.12
CA TRP A 50 -18.73 29.94 4.63
C TRP A 50 -19.14 31.20 3.86
N GLU A 51 -20.06 31.04 2.90
CA GLU A 51 -20.61 32.14 2.11
C GLU A 51 -21.16 33.25 3.02
N ILE A 52 -21.94 32.88 4.05
CA ILE A 52 -22.49 33.85 5.02
C ILE A 52 -21.36 34.53 5.81
N LEU A 53 -20.35 33.78 6.27
CA LEU A 53 -19.21 34.35 7.00
C LEU A 53 -18.43 35.38 6.16
N VAL A 54 -18.13 35.06 4.91
CA VAL A 54 -17.42 35.96 4.00
C VAL A 54 -18.26 37.20 3.68
N ASN A 55 -19.57 37.03 3.44
CA ASN A 55 -20.47 38.15 3.17
C ASN A 55 -20.57 39.10 4.36
N ILE A 56 -20.73 38.57 5.58
CA ILE A 56 -20.78 39.38 6.79
C ILE A 56 -19.46 40.15 6.99
N GLN A 57 -18.31 39.51 6.76
CA GLN A 57 -17.01 40.16 6.87
C GLN A 57 -16.81 41.26 5.82
N ALA A 58 -17.23 41.04 4.57
CA ALA A 58 -17.14 42.03 3.50
C ALA A 58 -18.04 43.25 3.75
N SER A 59 -19.26 43.04 4.26
CA SER A 59 -20.20 44.11 4.60
C SER A 59 -19.75 44.93 5.81
N ALA A 60 -19.08 44.29 6.77
CA ALA A 60 -18.56 44.97 7.94
C ALA A 60 -17.15 45.47 7.70
N LYS A 61 -17.03 46.72 7.23
CA LYS A 61 -15.80 47.51 7.00
C LYS A 61 -14.71 47.37 8.10
N GLY A 62 -14.09 46.21 8.25
CA GLY A 62 -13.10 45.86 9.27
C GLY A 62 -13.59 45.78 10.73
N SER A 63 -14.90 45.85 11.01
CA SER A 63 -15.43 46.06 12.38
C SER A 63 -16.54 45.07 12.79
N LEU A 64 -16.32 43.77 12.62
CA LEU A 64 -17.10 42.76 13.34
C LEU A 64 -16.15 41.90 14.19
N PRO A 65 -15.97 42.25 15.48
CA PRO A 65 -15.02 41.57 16.34
C PRO A 65 -15.69 40.35 16.95
N HIS A 66 -15.92 39.30 16.15
CA HIS A 66 -16.10 37.99 16.77
C HIS A 66 -14.72 37.56 17.29
N PRO A 67 -14.56 37.21 18.58
CA PRO A 67 -13.25 36.87 19.13
C PRO A 67 -12.53 35.74 18.38
N LEU A 68 -13.28 34.76 17.88
CA LEU A 68 -12.74 33.65 17.07
C LEU A 68 -12.32 34.03 15.65
N LEU A 69 -12.69 35.22 15.15
CA LEU A 69 -12.25 35.75 13.84
C LEU A 69 -11.05 36.71 13.97
N THR A 70 -10.71 37.09 15.20
CA THR A 70 -9.69 38.12 15.45
C THR A 70 -8.35 37.47 15.73
N SER A 71 -7.35 37.77 14.90
CA SER A 71 -5.97 37.31 15.12
C SER A 71 -5.28 38.10 16.22
N ARG A 72 -4.40 37.43 16.96
CA ARG A 72 -3.56 38.06 17.99
C ARG A 72 -2.27 38.57 17.37
N GLU A 73 -1.79 39.72 17.85
CA GLU A 73 -0.55 40.33 17.37
C GLU A 73 0.68 39.49 17.72
N GLU A 74 0.68 38.87 18.90
CA GLU A 74 1.75 38.00 19.37
C GLU A 74 1.22 36.60 19.66
N ILE A 75 1.85 35.59 19.05
CA ILE A 75 1.57 34.18 19.29
C ILE A 75 2.62 33.66 20.27
N ASN A 76 2.24 33.40 21.52
CA ASN A 76 3.13 32.90 22.56
C ASN A 76 2.94 31.40 22.81
N ARG A 77 1.70 30.90 22.78
CA ARG A 77 1.37 29.47 22.96
C ARG A 77 0.45 28.98 21.86
N VAL A 78 0.73 27.77 21.36
CA VAL A 78 -0.07 27.14 20.30
C VAL A 78 -0.66 25.83 20.79
N MET A 79 -1.94 25.61 20.51
CA MET A 79 -2.59 24.32 20.71
C MET A 79 -2.60 23.54 19.40
N VAL A 80 -2.23 22.26 19.43
CA VAL A 80 -2.34 21.36 18.28
C VAL A 80 -3.25 20.19 18.63
N ILE A 81 -4.36 20.09 17.92
CA ILE A 81 -5.27 18.94 17.95
C ILE A 81 -4.72 17.88 17.00
N VAL A 82 -4.27 16.76 17.53
CA VAL A 82 -3.64 15.69 16.74
C VAL A 82 -4.60 14.53 16.58
N ILE A 83 -5.06 14.30 15.35
CA ILE A 83 -5.98 13.21 15.02
C ILE A 83 -5.18 11.98 14.56
N THR A 84 -5.37 10.87 15.26
CA THR A 84 -4.72 9.58 15.01
C THR A 84 -5.71 8.44 15.21
N SER A 85 -5.28 7.22 14.87
CA SER A 85 -6.11 6.05 15.09
C SER A 85 -6.02 5.53 16.53
N ASP A 86 -7.11 4.89 16.96
CA ASP A 86 -7.12 4.13 18.22
C ASP A 86 -6.46 2.75 18.10
N ARG A 87 -6.50 2.17 16.90
CA ARG A 87 -6.03 0.81 16.61
C ARG A 87 -4.94 0.83 15.55
N GLY A 88 -4.02 -0.14 15.62
CA GLY A 88 -2.94 -0.28 14.64
C GLY A 88 -3.40 -0.86 13.29
N LEU A 89 -2.45 -1.49 12.59
CA LEU A 89 -2.65 -2.17 11.30
C LEU A 89 -3.08 -1.23 10.15
N ALA A 90 -2.82 0.07 10.27
CA ALA A 90 -3.11 1.09 9.25
C ALA A 90 -1.86 1.52 8.48
N GLY A 91 -0.90 0.60 8.29
CA GLY A 91 0.39 0.91 7.66
C GLY A 91 1.12 2.06 8.36
N SER A 92 1.58 3.04 7.59
CA SER A 92 2.34 4.21 8.07
C SER A 92 1.48 5.39 8.52
N TYR A 93 0.15 5.30 8.45
CA TYR A 93 -0.82 6.37 8.76
C TYR A 93 -0.44 7.22 10.00
N ASN A 94 -0.41 6.60 11.19
CA ASN A 94 -0.11 7.31 12.43
C ASN A 94 1.30 7.91 12.44
N SER A 95 2.27 7.15 11.92
CA SER A 95 3.66 7.60 11.92
C SER A 95 3.90 8.79 10.99
N ASN A 96 3.11 8.91 9.92
CA ASN A 96 3.22 9.99 8.95
C ASN A 96 2.71 11.32 9.55
N VAL A 97 1.51 11.32 10.15
CA VAL A 97 0.96 12.53 10.80
C VAL A 97 1.81 12.97 11.99
N LEU A 98 2.27 12.02 12.81
CA LEU A 98 3.14 12.34 13.96
C LEU A 98 4.50 12.92 13.54
N ARG A 99 5.07 12.45 12.42
CA ARG A 99 6.30 13.03 11.86
C ARG A 99 6.09 14.46 11.35
N VAL A 100 4.92 14.77 10.79
CA VAL A 100 4.58 16.14 10.39
C VAL A 100 4.45 17.03 11.62
N VAL A 101 3.72 16.58 12.64
CA VAL A 101 3.56 17.31 13.92
C VAL A 101 4.90 17.59 14.57
N GLU A 102 5.78 16.60 14.66
CA GLU A 102 7.11 16.75 15.26
C GLU A 102 7.98 17.77 14.49
N ARG A 103 7.94 17.73 13.15
CA ARG A 103 8.65 18.74 12.32
C ARG A 103 8.08 20.14 12.52
N PHE A 104 6.75 20.26 12.55
CA PHE A 104 6.06 21.52 12.76
C PHE A 104 6.36 22.11 14.14
N GLN A 105 6.31 21.30 15.20
CA GLN A 105 6.65 21.72 16.55
C GLN A 105 8.09 22.26 16.63
N ARG A 106 9.04 21.58 15.97
CA ARG A 106 10.44 22.04 15.92
C ARG A 106 10.60 23.35 15.16
N SER A 107 9.88 23.56 14.06
CA SER A 107 9.97 24.80 13.28
C SER A 107 9.32 25.98 13.98
N LEU A 108 8.28 25.74 14.79
CA LEU A 108 7.55 26.81 15.49
C LEU A 108 8.40 27.47 16.57
N GLY A 109 9.23 26.70 17.28
CA GLY A 109 10.11 27.22 18.34
C GLY A 109 9.38 27.78 19.58
N LYS A 110 8.07 27.54 19.70
CA LYS A 110 7.19 28.01 20.78
C LYS A 110 6.65 26.85 21.60
N PRO A 111 6.19 27.08 22.85
CA PRO A 111 5.46 26.08 23.62
C PRO A 111 4.21 25.59 22.87
N VAL A 112 4.07 24.26 22.79
CA VAL A 112 2.93 23.61 22.13
C VAL A 112 2.19 22.73 23.13
N ASP A 113 0.88 22.95 23.21
CA ASP A 113 -0.07 22.17 23.96
C ASP A 113 -0.80 21.21 23.03
N PHE A 114 -0.80 19.92 23.36
CA PHE A 114 -1.41 18.89 22.53
C PHE A 114 -2.76 18.45 23.08
N VAL A 115 -3.75 18.37 22.19
CA VAL A 115 -5.00 17.65 22.43
C VAL A 115 -5.01 16.46 21.49
N THR A 116 -5.06 15.25 22.02
CA THR A 116 -4.95 14.04 21.18
C THR A 116 -6.31 13.42 20.95
N VAL A 117 -6.64 13.18 19.69
CA VAL A 117 -7.78 12.35 19.29
C VAL A 117 -7.22 11.01 18.84
N GLY A 118 -7.53 9.95 19.59
CA GLY A 118 -7.06 8.59 19.37
C GLY A 118 -5.80 8.21 20.17
N ARG A 119 -5.75 6.93 20.58
CA ARG A 119 -4.68 6.40 21.44
C ARG A 119 -3.26 6.50 20.87
N LYS A 120 -3.07 6.33 19.55
CA LYS A 120 -1.72 6.25 18.97
C LYS A 120 -0.96 7.57 19.06
N GLY A 121 -1.66 8.69 18.91
CA GLY A 121 -1.11 10.03 19.11
C GLY A 121 -0.74 10.24 20.57
N ARG A 122 -1.67 9.99 21.49
CA ARG A 122 -1.43 10.06 22.93
C ARG A 122 -0.20 9.29 23.37
N ASP A 123 -0.18 7.98 23.10
CA ASP A 123 0.89 7.10 23.58
C ASP A 123 2.26 7.54 23.03
N THR A 124 2.31 8.15 21.85
CA THR A 124 3.54 8.63 21.24
C THR A 124 4.00 9.95 21.84
N LEU A 125 3.08 10.92 21.96
CA LEU A 125 3.38 12.25 22.51
C LEU A 125 3.75 12.19 23.99
N ILE A 126 3.08 11.35 24.79
CA ILE A 126 3.44 11.11 26.19
C ILE A 126 4.86 10.52 26.30
N ARG A 127 5.19 9.53 25.46
CA ARG A 127 6.55 8.94 25.45
C ARG A 127 7.63 9.96 25.06
N GLN A 128 7.29 10.92 24.20
CA GLN A 128 8.15 12.03 23.81
C GLN A 128 8.21 13.15 24.87
N ARG A 129 7.47 13.02 25.98
CA ARG A 129 7.35 14.05 27.04
C ARG A 129 6.78 15.38 26.52
N ALA A 130 5.96 15.32 25.47
CA ALA A 130 5.22 16.47 24.99
C ALA A 130 4.09 16.83 25.98
N ASN A 131 3.67 18.10 26.00
CA ASN A 131 2.61 18.55 26.90
C ASN A 131 1.23 18.18 26.34
N VAL A 132 0.65 17.07 26.80
CA VAL A 132 -0.70 16.63 26.40
C VAL A 132 -1.71 17.13 27.44
N VAL A 133 -2.53 18.12 27.04
CA VAL A 133 -3.50 18.78 27.92
C VAL A 133 -4.80 18.00 28.04
N ALA A 134 -5.21 17.32 26.96
CA ALA A 134 -6.42 16.49 26.96
C ALA A 134 -6.31 15.31 25.97
N GLU A 135 -7.07 14.27 26.26
CA GLU A 135 -7.18 13.06 25.45
C GLU A 135 -8.64 12.75 25.15
N PHE A 136 -8.92 12.43 23.88
CA PHE A 136 -10.19 11.91 23.41
C PHE A 136 -9.94 10.63 22.61
N SER A 137 -10.06 9.48 23.28
CA SER A 137 -9.86 8.16 22.68
C SER A 137 -11.18 7.39 22.55
N ASP A 138 -11.15 6.27 21.83
CA ASP A 138 -12.30 5.38 21.63
C ASP A 138 -13.48 6.10 20.97
N MET A 139 -13.18 6.93 19.97
CA MET A 139 -14.22 7.58 19.18
C MET A 139 -15.11 6.52 18.52
N PRO A 140 -16.43 6.74 18.46
CA PRO A 140 -17.32 5.84 17.75
C PRO A 140 -16.83 5.63 16.32
N SER A 141 -17.01 4.42 15.77
CA SER A 141 -16.64 4.13 14.38
C SER A 141 -17.38 5.00 13.36
N GLU A 142 -18.44 5.64 13.81
CA GLU A 142 -19.34 6.48 13.06
C GLU A 142 -19.66 7.72 13.92
N PRO A 143 -18.71 8.65 14.07
CA PRO A 143 -18.85 9.79 14.97
C PRO A 143 -19.96 10.71 14.48
N ARG A 144 -20.59 11.39 15.45
CA ARG A 144 -21.54 12.48 15.26
C ARG A 144 -20.89 13.77 15.71
N ILE A 145 -21.46 14.91 15.31
CA ILE A 145 -20.99 16.24 15.75
C ILE A 145 -20.98 16.33 17.28
N SER A 146 -21.98 15.73 17.96
CA SER A 146 -22.05 15.68 19.43
C SER A 146 -20.86 14.99 20.09
N ASP A 147 -20.20 14.05 19.41
CA ASP A 147 -19.03 13.34 19.94
C ASP A 147 -17.77 14.22 19.89
N ILE A 148 -17.77 15.25 19.04
CA ILE A 148 -16.64 16.16 18.81
C ILE A 148 -16.80 17.48 19.55
N ALA A 149 -18.04 17.90 19.83
CA ALA A 149 -18.34 19.12 20.57
C ALA A 149 -17.48 19.33 21.85
N PRO A 150 -17.18 18.29 22.66
CA PRO A 150 -16.27 18.46 23.81
C PRO A 150 -14.85 18.88 23.44
N ILE A 151 -14.31 18.36 22.32
CA ILE A 151 -12.98 18.69 21.80
C ILE A 151 -12.99 20.14 21.33
N ALA A 152 -14.03 20.51 20.58
CA ALA A 152 -14.12 21.84 20.02
C ALA A 152 -14.29 22.91 21.09
N ARG A 153 -15.18 22.64 22.06
CA ARG A 153 -15.39 23.52 23.20
C ARG A 153 -14.13 23.74 24.02
N LEU A 154 -13.35 22.69 24.28
CA LEU A 154 -12.07 22.82 25.00
C LEU A 154 -11.13 23.80 24.29
N ALA A 155 -10.95 23.64 22.98
CA ALA A 155 -10.06 24.49 22.19
C ALA A 155 -10.57 25.94 22.08
N VAL A 156 -11.86 26.12 21.82
CA VAL A 156 -12.52 27.43 21.77
C VAL A 156 -12.40 28.14 23.12
N ASP A 157 -12.74 27.47 24.22
CA ASP A 157 -12.64 28.06 25.56
C ASP A 157 -11.20 28.45 25.91
N SER A 158 -10.22 27.61 25.55
CA SER A 158 -8.78 27.90 25.78
C SER A 158 -8.32 29.14 25.00
N TYR A 159 -8.78 29.27 23.75
CA TYR A 159 -8.49 30.43 22.90
C TYR A 159 -9.15 31.70 23.42
N LEU A 160 -10.43 31.65 23.80
CA LEU A 160 -11.18 32.79 24.33
C LEU A 160 -10.63 33.29 25.67
N LYS A 161 -10.15 32.38 26.53
CA LYS A 161 -9.48 32.74 27.79
C LYS A 161 -8.06 33.28 27.60
N GLY A 162 -7.48 33.10 26.41
CA GLY A 162 -6.09 33.45 26.13
C GLY A 162 -5.06 32.56 26.79
N GLU A 163 -5.43 31.32 27.08
CA GLU A 163 -4.46 30.28 27.47
C GLU A 163 -3.60 29.85 26.28
N VAL A 164 -4.18 29.93 25.07
CA VAL A 164 -3.52 29.71 23.79
C VAL A 164 -3.87 30.81 22.79
N ASP A 165 -2.93 31.13 21.91
CA ASP A 165 -3.05 32.24 20.95
C ASP A 165 -3.39 31.78 19.54
N GLU A 166 -3.19 30.50 19.25
CA GLU A 166 -3.50 29.86 17.97
C GLU A 166 -3.85 28.39 18.21
N VAL A 167 -4.83 27.87 17.46
CA VAL A 167 -5.21 26.46 17.48
C VAL A 167 -5.08 25.88 16.09
N LEU A 168 -4.39 24.74 15.98
CA LEU A 168 -4.12 24.03 14.76
C LEU A 168 -4.70 22.62 14.83
N ILE A 169 -5.08 22.05 13.68
CA ILE A 169 -5.50 20.67 13.54
C ILE A 169 -4.48 19.91 12.71
N ALA A 170 -3.80 18.93 13.32
CA ALA A 170 -2.95 17.99 12.64
C ALA A 170 -3.73 16.72 12.32
N TYR A 171 -3.95 16.47 11.04
CA TYR A 171 -4.81 15.38 10.57
C TYR A 171 -4.28 14.81 9.25
N THR A 172 -4.91 13.78 8.72
CA THR A 172 -4.51 13.21 7.42
C THR A 172 -5.62 13.36 6.40
N ASP A 173 -5.37 14.22 5.43
CA ASP A 173 -6.27 14.51 4.32
C ASP A 173 -6.43 13.29 3.39
N PHE A 174 -7.68 13.04 3.02
CA PHE A 174 -8.07 11.93 2.16
C PHE A 174 -8.19 12.43 0.72
N ILE A 175 -7.14 12.23 -0.07
CA ILE A 175 -7.17 12.54 -1.51
C ILE A 175 -7.84 11.37 -2.26
N ASN A 176 -7.29 10.17 -2.10
CA ASN A 176 -7.86 8.97 -2.70
C ASN A 176 -7.43 7.69 -1.95
N MET A 177 -7.87 6.54 -2.46
CA MET A 177 -7.58 5.24 -1.83
C MET A 177 -6.09 4.90 -1.73
N LEU A 178 -5.25 5.47 -2.60
CA LEU A 178 -3.80 5.25 -2.64
C LEU A 178 -3.04 6.37 -1.95
N THR A 179 -3.53 7.61 -2.05
CA THR A 179 -2.85 8.80 -1.55
C THR A 179 -3.57 9.39 -0.34
N GLN A 180 -2.87 9.47 0.78
CA GLN A 180 -3.30 10.16 2.00
C GLN A 180 -2.21 11.13 2.43
N ARG A 181 -2.56 12.39 2.69
CA ARG A 181 -1.57 13.47 2.92
C ARG A 181 -1.69 13.99 4.36
N PRO A 182 -0.69 13.77 5.22
CA PRO A 182 -0.68 14.37 6.56
C PRO A 182 -0.45 15.88 6.45
N VAL A 183 -1.31 16.67 7.09
CA VAL A 183 -1.29 18.14 7.05
C VAL A 183 -1.50 18.73 8.44
N VAL A 184 -1.08 19.98 8.61
CA VAL A 184 -1.40 20.80 9.79
C VAL A 184 -2.16 22.02 9.29
N LEU A 185 -3.43 22.09 9.65
CA LEU A 185 -4.37 23.12 9.23
C LEU A 185 -4.52 24.18 10.33
N GLY A 186 -4.51 25.46 9.96
CA GLY A 186 -4.87 26.55 10.86
C GLY A 186 -6.36 26.52 11.16
N TRP A 187 -6.74 26.51 12.44
CA TRP A 187 -8.15 26.40 12.82
C TRP A 187 -8.68 27.64 13.54
N LEU A 188 -8.05 28.07 14.64
CA LEU A 188 -8.38 29.32 15.33
C LEU A 188 -7.16 30.24 15.35
N PRO A 189 -7.30 31.53 15.01
CA PRO A 189 -8.53 32.21 14.58
C PRO A 189 -9.02 31.77 13.19
N LEU A 190 -10.34 31.74 13.03
CA LEU A 190 -11.00 31.52 11.76
C LEU A 190 -10.72 32.74 10.87
N THR A 191 -9.81 32.58 9.92
CA THR A 191 -9.32 33.65 9.06
C THR A 191 -9.73 33.37 7.61
N PRO A 192 -10.62 34.20 7.02
CA PRO A 192 -11.18 33.86 5.71
C PRO A 192 -10.25 33.81 4.51
N ASN A 193 -9.18 34.61 4.55
CA ASN A 193 -8.20 34.66 3.47
C ASN A 193 -7.29 33.41 3.45
N THR A 194 -6.96 32.85 4.62
CA THR A 194 -6.14 31.63 4.77
C THR A 194 -6.94 30.37 4.46
N ILE A 195 -8.24 30.34 4.77
CA ILE A 195 -9.11 29.20 4.45
C ILE A 195 -9.33 29.09 2.94
N ALA A 196 -9.41 30.21 2.20
CA ALA A 196 -9.47 30.20 0.74
C ALA A 196 -8.20 29.60 0.08
N GLU A 197 -7.03 29.70 0.72
CA GLU A 197 -5.78 29.09 0.22
C GLU A 197 -5.54 27.67 0.76
N GLN A 198 -5.98 27.35 1.98
CA GLN A 198 -5.74 26.06 2.64
C GLN A 198 -6.84 25.02 2.42
N VAL A 199 -8.08 25.45 2.11
CA VAL A 199 -9.26 24.56 1.88
C VAL A 199 -9.60 24.44 0.38
N ALA A 200 -8.93 25.20 -0.50
CA ALA A 200 -9.10 25.18 -1.95
C ALA A 200 -8.67 23.87 -2.66
N GLY A 201 -8.23 22.85 -1.92
CA GLY A 201 -7.84 21.57 -2.51
C GLY A 201 -9.01 20.68 -2.93
N GLU A 202 -10.00 20.45 -2.04
CA GLU A 202 -10.96 19.34 -2.26
C GLU A 202 -12.35 19.52 -1.60
N PHE A 203 -12.52 20.47 -0.67
CA PHE A 203 -13.71 20.50 0.19
C PHE A 203 -14.76 21.53 -0.22
N VAL A 204 -14.32 22.66 -0.77
CA VAL A 204 -15.17 23.71 -1.33
C VAL A 204 -14.74 23.89 -2.78
N LYS A 205 -15.42 23.20 -3.70
CA LYS A 205 -15.09 23.23 -5.15
C LYS A 205 -15.32 24.60 -5.76
N ASP A 206 -16.31 25.31 -5.23
CA ASP A 206 -16.66 26.65 -5.60
C ASP A 206 -16.59 27.47 -4.32
N VAL A 207 -15.40 27.96 -3.94
CA VAL A 207 -15.37 29.05 -2.95
C VAL A 207 -15.97 30.22 -3.71
N PRO A 208 -17.18 30.69 -3.40
CA PRO A 208 -17.69 31.85 -4.09
C PRO A 208 -16.69 32.97 -3.85
N HIS A 209 -16.05 33.45 -4.91
CA HIS A 209 -15.34 34.70 -4.86
C HIS A 209 -16.40 35.75 -4.56
N VAL A 210 -16.50 36.15 -3.30
CA VAL A 210 -17.34 37.27 -2.91
C VAL A 210 -16.64 38.52 -3.44
N THR A 211 -16.88 38.83 -4.70
CA THR A 211 -16.69 40.18 -5.23
C THR A 211 -17.53 41.12 -4.39
N GLU A 212 -16.95 42.25 -3.98
CA GLU A 212 -17.69 43.35 -3.35
C GLU A 212 -19.00 43.60 -4.11
N GLY A 213 -20.14 43.33 -3.46
CA GLY A 213 -21.49 43.52 -4.04
C GLY A 213 -22.26 42.26 -4.44
N ALA A 214 -21.76 41.05 -4.18
CA ALA A 214 -22.48 39.81 -4.47
C ALA A 214 -23.47 39.45 -3.33
N THR A 215 -24.69 39.98 -3.43
CA THR A 215 -25.90 39.73 -2.60
C THR A 215 -26.01 40.59 -1.33
N ASP A 216 -26.92 41.56 -1.35
CA ASP A 216 -27.35 42.30 -0.15
C ASP A 216 -28.18 41.39 0.75
N TYR A 217 -27.58 40.90 1.83
CA TYR A 217 -28.28 40.19 2.89
C TYR A 217 -28.81 41.18 3.93
N GLU A 218 -30.08 41.05 4.28
CA GLU A 218 -30.64 41.67 5.48
C GLU A 218 -30.54 40.67 6.64
N TYR A 219 -29.86 41.05 7.72
CA TYR A 219 -29.57 40.18 8.86
C TYR A 219 -30.50 40.50 10.02
N GLU A 220 -31.28 39.51 10.45
CA GLU A 220 -32.17 39.63 11.61
C GLU A 220 -31.67 38.72 12.77
N PRO A 221 -31.51 39.23 14.01
CA PRO A 221 -31.77 40.60 14.47
C PRO A 221 -30.66 41.60 14.11
N ASN A 222 -29.42 41.16 13.91
CA ASN A 222 -28.30 41.92 13.32
C ASN A 222 -27.15 40.96 12.94
N ALA A 223 -26.17 41.45 12.18
CA ALA A 223 -25.04 40.64 11.71
C ALA A 223 -24.18 40.05 12.86
N ALA A 224 -24.02 40.76 13.98
CA ALA A 224 -23.22 40.28 15.10
C ALA A 224 -23.88 39.09 15.81
N ALA A 225 -25.20 39.14 16.02
CA ALA A 225 -25.96 38.03 16.60
C ALA A 225 -25.92 36.78 15.70
N VAL A 226 -25.96 36.97 14.37
CA VAL A 226 -25.81 35.87 13.40
C VAL A 226 -24.41 35.26 13.49
N LEU A 227 -23.35 36.07 13.62
CA LEU A 227 -21.98 35.56 13.80
C LEU A 227 -21.82 34.76 15.10
N GLU A 228 -22.41 35.21 16.21
CA GLU A 228 -22.35 34.50 17.50
C GLU A 228 -22.92 33.07 17.41
N GLU A 229 -23.88 32.82 16.51
CA GLU A 229 -24.44 31.49 16.31
C GLU A 229 -23.70 30.67 15.23
N ILE A 230 -23.31 31.31 14.12
CA ILE A 230 -22.69 30.61 12.98
C ILE A 230 -21.24 30.26 13.28
N VAL A 231 -20.45 31.18 13.85
CA VAL A 231 -19.01 30.98 14.02
C VAL A 231 -18.68 29.75 14.87
N PRO A 232 -19.30 29.51 16.05
CA PRO A 232 -19.05 28.29 16.82
C PRO A 232 -19.46 27.01 16.08
N ARG A 233 -20.61 27.02 15.39
CA ARG A 233 -21.09 25.84 14.63
C ARG A 233 -20.19 25.52 13.44
N PHE A 234 -19.72 26.55 12.75
CA PHE A 234 -18.79 26.39 11.64
C PHE A 234 -17.43 25.88 12.13
N THR A 235 -16.97 26.37 13.28
CA THR A 235 -15.76 25.89 13.96
C THR A 235 -15.88 24.39 14.25
N GLU A 236 -16.97 23.95 14.90
CA GLU A 236 -17.24 22.53 15.18
C GLU A 236 -17.30 21.68 13.92
N LEU A 237 -17.91 22.20 12.85
CA LEU A 237 -18.03 21.52 11.57
C LEU A 237 -16.66 21.25 10.93
N GLN A 238 -15.74 22.22 10.94
CA GLN A 238 -14.39 22.06 10.38
C GLN A 238 -13.64 20.93 11.10
N LEU A 239 -13.72 20.88 12.44
CA LEU A 239 -13.10 19.79 13.19
C LEU A 239 -13.79 18.44 12.89
N TYR A 240 -15.11 18.43 12.71
CA TYR A 240 -15.86 17.24 12.29
C TYR A 240 -15.43 16.73 10.91
N GLN A 241 -15.22 17.62 9.94
CA GLN A 241 -14.72 17.27 8.61
C GLN A 241 -13.31 16.70 8.66
N ALA A 242 -12.38 17.36 9.35
CA ALA A 242 -11.02 16.87 9.54
C ALA A 242 -10.97 15.49 10.20
N LEU A 243 -11.89 15.20 11.13
CA LEU A 243 -12.04 13.87 11.73
C LEU A 243 -12.53 12.84 10.70
N LEU A 244 -13.56 13.17 9.90
CA LEU A 244 -14.11 12.26 8.90
C LEU A 244 -13.09 11.94 7.79
N GLU A 245 -12.34 12.93 7.32
CA GLU A 245 -11.24 12.76 6.38
C GLU A 245 -10.15 11.88 6.98
N SER A 246 -9.77 12.13 8.23
CA SER A 246 -8.81 11.29 8.93
C SER A 246 -9.29 9.84 9.07
N GLN A 247 -10.58 9.61 9.34
CA GLN A 247 -11.16 8.26 9.38
C GLN A 247 -11.15 7.60 8.00
N ALA A 248 -11.49 8.34 6.93
CA ALA A 248 -11.40 7.84 5.56
C ALA A 248 -9.96 7.44 5.22
N SER A 249 -8.99 8.32 5.49
CA SER A 249 -7.55 8.09 5.33
C SER A 249 -7.05 6.90 6.14
N GLU A 250 -7.46 6.78 7.40
CA GLU A 250 -7.10 5.66 8.27
C GLU A 250 -7.60 4.33 7.69
N HIS A 251 -8.86 4.28 7.25
CA HIS A 251 -9.45 3.08 6.67
C HIS A 251 -8.89 2.74 5.29
N ALA A 252 -8.53 3.73 4.48
CA ALA A 252 -7.85 3.51 3.20
C ALA A 252 -6.44 2.94 3.40
N ALA A 253 -5.64 3.54 4.29
CA ALA A 253 -4.31 3.05 4.64
C ALA A 253 -4.37 1.65 5.25
N ARG A 254 -5.37 1.37 6.09
CA ARG A 254 -5.62 0.02 6.63
C ARG A 254 -6.01 -0.97 5.55
N MET A 255 -6.88 -0.60 4.61
CA MET A 255 -7.23 -1.47 3.49
C MET A 255 -5.98 -1.85 2.68
N ALA A 256 -5.16 -0.87 2.30
CA ALA A 256 -3.92 -1.11 1.57
C ALA A 256 -2.96 -2.03 2.36
N ALA A 257 -2.79 -1.77 3.65
CA ALA A 257 -1.96 -2.62 4.52
C ALA A 257 -2.49 -4.06 4.62
N MET A 258 -3.81 -4.24 4.74
CA MET A 258 -4.44 -5.57 4.81
C MET A 258 -4.38 -6.31 3.48
N ARG A 259 -4.54 -5.62 2.36
CA ARG A 259 -4.38 -6.19 1.02
C ARG A 259 -2.96 -6.72 0.83
N ASN A 260 -1.96 -5.88 1.09
CA ASN A 260 -0.54 -6.28 1.03
C ASN A 260 -0.25 -7.45 1.98
N ALA A 261 -0.81 -7.45 3.19
CA ALA A 261 -0.67 -8.57 4.13
C ALA A 261 -1.31 -9.87 3.62
N THR A 262 -2.45 -9.78 2.94
CA THR A 262 -3.15 -10.93 2.34
C THR A 262 -2.35 -11.52 1.18
N ASP A 263 -1.81 -10.67 0.32
CA ASP A 263 -0.98 -11.09 -0.81
C ASP A 263 0.33 -11.73 -0.32
N ASN A 264 1.01 -11.11 0.65
CA ASN A 264 2.22 -11.67 1.28
C ASN A 264 1.94 -13.01 1.99
N ALA A 265 0.81 -13.13 2.68
CA ALA A 265 0.41 -14.38 3.33
C ALA A 265 0.13 -15.48 2.31
N SER A 266 -0.44 -15.15 1.15
CA SER A 266 -0.71 -16.11 0.08
C SER A 266 0.59 -16.64 -0.52
N GLN A 267 1.54 -15.76 -0.83
CA GLN A 267 2.87 -16.14 -1.30
C GLN A 267 3.59 -17.04 -0.29
N LEU A 268 3.55 -16.67 1.00
CA LEU A 268 4.17 -17.48 2.05
C LEU A 268 3.52 -18.86 2.21
N VAL A 269 2.22 -18.99 1.99
CA VAL A 269 1.53 -20.28 1.97
C VAL A 269 2.03 -21.15 0.81
N ASP A 270 2.22 -20.57 -0.37
CA ASP A 270 2.71 -21.29 -1.55
C ASP A 270 4.14 -21.81 -1.31
N ASP A 271 5.03 -20.96 -0.80
CA ASP A 271 6.41 -21.32 -0.45
C ASP A 271 6.48 -22.44 0.60
N LEU A 272 5.74 -22.28 1.70
CA LEU A 272 5.67 -23.29 2.76
C LEU A 272 5.07 -24.61 2.27
N THR A 273 4.14 -24.56 1.31
CA THR A 273 3.54 -25.74 0.71
C THR A 273 4.56 -26.50 -0.14
N LEU A 274 5.39 -25.79 -0.91
CA LEU A 274 6.49 -26.39 -1.66
C LEU A 274 7.52 -27.03 -0.72
N GLU A 275 7.92 -26.32 0.34
CA GLU A 275 8.82 -26.83 1.37
C GLU A 275 8.25 -28.09 2.05
N TYR A 276 6.97 -28.05 2.44
CA TYR A 276 6.26 -29.19 3.03
C TYR A 276 6.28 -30.41 2.12
N ASN A 277 5.96 -30.23 0.84
CA ASN A 277 5.93 -31.32 -0.13
C ASN A 277 7.32 -31.93 -0.33
N LYS A 278 8.37 -31.10 -0.39
CA LYS A 278 9.76 -31.55 -0.49
C LYS A 278 10.20 -32.33 0.76
N ALA A 279 9.90 -31.81 1.95
CA ALA A 279 10.18 -32.49 3.21
C ALA A 279 9.42 -33.81 3.32
N ARG A 280 8.17 -33.85 2.84
CA ARG A 280 7.33 -35.06 2.86
C ARG A 280 7.90 -36.14 1.95
N GLN A 281 8.31 -35.76 0.74
CA GLN A 281 8.96 -36.68 -0.20
C GLN A 281 10.25 -37.23 0.39
N SER A 282 11.10 -36.38 0.98
CA SER A 282 12.33 -36.82 1.62
C SER A 282 12.06 -37.79 2.78
N ALA A 283 11.04 -37.52 3.61
CA ALA A 283 10.67 -38.41 4.71
C ALA A 283 10.18 -39.78 4.21
N ILE A 284 9.31 -39.79 3.20
CA ILE A 284 8.84 -41.04 2.56
C ILE A 284 10.01 -41.82 1.97
N THR A 285 10.94 -41.16 1.28
CA THR A 285 12.13 -41.82 0.72
C THR A 285 13.02 -42.41 1.82
N SER A 286 13.25 -41.68 2.92
CA SER A 286 13.99 -42.20 4.07
C SER A 286 13.30 -43.40 4.71
N GLU A 287 11.99 -43.35 4.91
CA GLU A 287 11.22 -44.48 5.44
C GLU A 287 11.31 -45.71 4.51
N ILE A 288 11.24 -45.53 3.19
CA ILE A 288 11.40 -46.62 2.22
C ILE A 288 12.82 -47.20 2.29
N LEU A 289 13.86 -46.35 2.37
CA LEU A 289 15.24 -46.80 2.48
C LEU A 289 15.49 -47.57 3.79
N ASP A 290 14.88 -47.14 4.90
CA ASP A 290 14.97 -47.84 6.17
C ASP A 290 14.27 -49.21 6.12
N ILE A 291 13.09 -49.29 5.49
CA ILE A 291 12.37 -50.57 5.30
C ILE A 291 13.18 -51.53 4.42
N VAL A 292 13.70 -51.05 3.28
CA VAL A 292 14.50 -51.87 2.36
C VAL A 292 15.83 -52.28 3.01
N GLY A 293 16.47 -51.37 3.74
CA GLY A 293 17.68 -51.64 4.50
C GLY A 293 17.46 -52.72 5.58
N GLY A 294 16.37 -52.61 6.34
CA GLY A 294 15.99 -53.59 7.35
C GLY A 294 15.63 -54.96 6.75
N ALA A 295 14.89 -54.99 5.64
CA ALA A 295 14.56 -56.22 4.93
C ALA A 295 15.82 -56.93 4.39
N ASN A 296 16.74 -56.18 3.78
CA ASN A 296 18.01 -56.72 3.29
C ASN A 296 18.90 -57.23 4.43
N ALA A 297 18.97 -56.51 5.56
CA ALA A 297 19.71 -56.96 6.73
C ALA A 297 19.16 -58.29 7.30
N LEU A 298 17.83 -58.43 7.32
CA LEU A 298 17.17 -59.69 7.72
C LEU A 298 17.50 -60.82 6.75
N GLN A 299 17.43 -60.58 5.43
CA GLN A 299 17.77 -61.59 4.42
C GLN A 299 19.22 -62.05 4.56
N GLN A 300 20.16 -61.11 4.75
CA GLN A 300 21.58 -61.44 4.96
C GLN A 300 21.80 -62.26 6.24
N ALA A 301 21.06 -61.97 7.32
CA ALA A 301 21.13 -62.75 8.54
C ALA A 301 20.62 -64.19 8.34
N ILE A 302 19.53 -64.36 7.58
CA ILE A 302 18.99 -65.67 7.21
C ILE A 302 20.00 -66.44 6.35
N ASP A 303 20.56 -65.81 5.31
CA ASP A 303 21.53 -66.44 4.41
C ASP A 303 22.80 -66.84 5.15
N LYS A 304 23.26 -66.02 6.10
CA LYS A 304 24.41 -66.33 6.95
C LYS A 304 24.12 -67.52 7.88
N GLY A 305 22.96 -67.54 8.53
CA GLY A 305 22.54 -68.68 9.36
C GLY A 305 22.40 -69.98 8.55
N ALA A 306 21.86 -69.90 7.34
CA ALA A 306 21.78 -71.05 6.43
C ALA A 306 23.16 -71.59 6.05
N LYS A 307 24.14 -70.70 5.79
CA LYS A 307 25.53 -71.08 5.55
C LYS A 307 26.18 -71.75 6.76
N GLU A 308 26.00 -71.21 7.96
CA GLU A 308 26.55 -71.80 9.20
C GLU A 308 25.97 -73.20 9.47
N ILE A 309 24.69 -73.44 9.14
CA ILE A 309 24.07 -74.76 9.21
C ILE A 309 24.64 -75.71 8.15
N LEU A 310 24.81 -75.24 6.92
CA LEU A 310 25.40 -76.05 5.83
C LEU A 310 26.86 -76.42 6.11
N ASP A 311 27.66 -75.50 6.65
CA ASP A 311 29.07 -75.73 6.99
C ASP A 311 29.24 -76.63 8.22
N SER A 312 28.27 -76.66 9.14
CA SER A 312 28.28 -77.58 10.30
C SER A 312 27.78 -79.00 9.96
N ALA A 313 27.02 -79.18 8.87
CA ALA A 313 26.56 -80.48 8.39
C ALA A 313 27.62 -81.25 7.56
N HIS A 314 28.62 -80.57 6.98
CA HIS A 314 29.74 -81.19 6.27
C HIS A 314 31.05 -80.40 6.48
N PRO A 315 32.03 -80.93 7.26
CA PRO A 315 33.33 -80.31 7.38
C PRO A 315 34.07 -80.46 6.05
N THR A 316 34.23 -79.35 5.32
CA THR A 316 34.94 -79.35 4.05
C THR A 316 36.44 -79.51 4.30
N ALA A 317 37.01 -80.63 3.82
CA ALA A 317 38.46 -80.82 3.72
C ALA A 317 39.06 -79.82 2.71
N PRO A 318 40.29 -79.30 2.93
CA PRO A 318 40.87 -78.29 2.07
C PRO A 318 41.18 -78.87 0.69
N ARG A 319 40.61 -78.28 -0.36
CA ARG A 319 40.85 -78.69 -1.74
C ARG A 319 42.10 -77.99 -2.28
N ALA A 320 43.09 -78.79 -2.68
CA ALA A 320 44.32 -78.37 -3.33
C ALA A 320 44.08 -77.71 -4.70
N PRO A 321 44.98 -76.82 -5.19
CA PRO A 321 44.79 -76.12 -6.45
C PRO A 321 45.08 -77.04 -7.64
N ALA A 322 44.23 -76.99 -8.67
CA ALA A 322 44.40 -77.71 -9.93
C ALA A 322 44.94 -76.79 -11.04
N PRO A 323 45.64 -77.35 -12.06
CA PRO A 323 46.74 -76.70 -12.75
C PRO A 323 46.33 -75.99 -14.04
N ALA A 324 47.23 -75.12 -14.53
CA ALA A 324 47.15 -74.43 -15.81
C ALA A 324 47.70 -75.28 -16.97
N MET A 325 47.08 -75.22 -18.16
CA MET A 325 47.65 -75.27 -19.55
C MET A 325 46.50 -75.47 -20.59
N THR A 326 46.17 -74.49 -21.46
CA THR A 326 46.54 -74.28 -22.90
C THR A 326 46.17 -75.43 -23.85
N ALA A 327 45.65 -75.33 -25.08
CA ALA A 327 45.17 -74.33 -26.07
C ALA A 327 44.35 -75.15 -27.14
N ALA A 328 43.51 -74.67 -28.07
CA ALA A 328 43.78 -73.76 -29.19
C ALA A 328 42.53 -73.54 -30.11
N SER A 329 42.48 -72.36 -30.77
CA SER A 329 42.10 -72.04 -32.18
C SER A 329 40.66 -72.33 -32.69
N ASN A 330 39.92 -71.46 -33.41
CA ASN A 330 40.25 -70.35 -34.32
C ASN A 330 39.03 -69.41 -34.60
N GLY A 331 39.26 -68.12 -34.94
CA GLY A 331 38.34 -67.36 -35.81
C GLY A 331 38.08 -65.86 -35.55
N ASN A 332 38.98 -65.01 -36.07
CA ASN A 332 38.80 -63.63 -36.59
C ASN A 332 38.50 -62.42 -35.67
N GLY A 333 39.38 -61.40 -35.82
CA GLY A 333 38.92 -60.02 -36.06
C GLY A 333 39.60 -58.86 -35.31
N ALA A 334 40.88 -58.60 -35.63
CA ALA A 334 41.58 -57.31 -35.71
C ALA A 334 41.13 -56.04 -34.90
N GLY A 335 42.13 -55.37 -34.28
CA GLY A 335 42.30 -53.90 -34.33
C GLY A 335 41.96 -53.11 -33.05
N THR A 336 42.88 -52.96 -32.09
CA THR A 336 43.71 -51.77 -31.78
C THR A 336 43.10 -50.62 -30.95
N LYS A 337 43.86 -50.28 -29.89
CA LYS A 337 43.69 -49.25 -28.86
C LYS A 337 43.44 -47.84 -29.39
N GLY A 338 42.67 -47.04 -28.63
CA GLY A 338 42.57 -45.59 -28.83
C GLY A 338 41.92 -44.87 -27.66
N ASN A 339 42.75 -44.09 -26.96
CA ASN A 339 42.44 -43.13 -25.90
C ASN A 339 41.33 -42.13 -26.33
N GLY A 340 40.28 -41.94 -25.51
CA GLY A 340 39.10 -41.12 -25.83
C GLY A 340 38.97 -39.84 -25.00
N LYS A 341 39.71 -38.79 -25.40
CA LYS A 341 39.44 -37.38 -25.05
C LYS A 341 38.55 -36.78 -26.16
N LYS A 342 37.53 -36.02 -25.73
CA LYS A 342 36.83 -34.91 -26.43
C LYS A 342 36.69 -34.97 -27.97
N SER A 343 35.46 -35.13 -28.46
CA SER A 343 34.86 -34.25 -29.50
C SER A 343 33.40 -34.63 -29.82
N ALA A 344 32.64 -33.61 -30.21
CA ALA A 344 31.22 -33.52 -30.51
C ALA A 344 30.61 -34.56 -31.48
N PRO A 345 29.28 -34.76 -31.46
CA PRO A 345 28.53 -35.23 -32.62
C PRO A 345 27.98 -34.08 -33.47
N ALA A 346 27.99 -34.34 -34.77
CA ALA A 346 27.76 -33.42 -35.88
C ALA A 346 26.33 -32.84 -35.99
N ALA A 347 26.32 -31.67 -36.60
CA ALA A 347 25.20 -30.84 -37.01
C ALA A 347 24.08 -31.60 -37.75
N LYS A 348 22.87 -31.51 -37.19
CA LYS A 348 21.64 -31.52 -38.00
C LYS A 348 21.55 -30.19 -38.75
N LYS A 349 21.33 -30.27 -40.06
CA LYS A 349 21.11 -29.13 -40.96
C LYS A 349 19.96 -28.26 -40.42
N VAL A 350 20.30 -27.06 -39.98
CA VAL A 350 19.37 -26.00 -39.62
C VAL A 350 19.11 -25.21 -40.89
N GLY A 351 17.87 -25.24 -41.39
CA GLY A 351 17.39 -24.29 -42.41
C GLY A 351 17.60 -22.85 -41.94
N PRO A 352 17.57 -21.84 -42.84
CA PRO A 352 17.99 -20.50 -42.50
C PRO A 352 17.21 -20.01 -41.27
N ARG A 353 17.93 -19.81 -40.16
CA ARG A 353 17.39 -19.18 -38.95
C ARG A 353 17.01 -17.76 -39.35
N GLY A 354 15.73 -17.55 -39.65
CA GLY A 354 15.15 -16.22 -39.58
C GLY A 354 15.53 -15.64 -38.22
N LYS A 355 16.11 -14.43 -38.21
CA LYS A 355 16.36 -13.67 -36.98
C LYS A 355 15.07 -13.72 -36.15
N LYS A 356 15.10 -14.36 -34.98
CA LYS A 356 14.03 -14.17 -33.99
C LYS A 356 14.10 -12.69 -33.62
N VAL A 357 13.13 -11.93 -34.11
CA VAL A 357 12.92 -10.53 -33.74
C VAL A 357 12.79 -10.52 -32.21
N LYS A 358 13.66 -9.78 -31.55
CA LYS A 358 13.59 -9.56 -30.10
C LYS A 358 12.25 -8.85 -29.88
N GLN A 359 11.31 -9.51 -29.21
CA GLN A 359 9.97 -8.97 -29.04
C GLN A 359 10.05 -7.81 -28.04
N ASP A 360 9.51 -6.66 -28.41
CA ASP A 360 9.59 -5.45 -27.59
C ASP A 360 8.85 -5.67 -26.26
N ASP A 361 9.46 -5.19 -25.18
CA ASP A 361 8.84 -5.19 -23.85
C ASP A 361 8.05 -3.88 -23.68
N LEU A 362 6.73 -3.96 -23.83
CA LEU A 362 5.85 -2.78 -23.74
C LEU A 362 5.67 -2.30 -22.29
N LYS A 363 6.08 -3.08 -21.28
CA LYS A 363 5.97 -2.70 -19.86
C LYS A 363 6.95 -1.60 -19.45
N ILE A 364 7.89 -1.24 -20.32
CA ILE A 364 8.80 -0.10 -20.09
C ILE A 364 8.05 1.24 -20.18
N ILE A 365 6.87 1.25 -20.83
CA ILE A 365 6.02 2.43 -20.93
C ILE A 365 5.18 2.57 -19.67
N GLU A 366 5.22 3.76 -19.07
CA GLU A 366 4.51 4.07 -17.86
C GLU A 366 2.98 3.96 -18.05
N GLY A 367 2.33 3.20 -17.17
CA GLY A 367 0.91 2.87 -17.27
C GLY A 367 0.58 1.57 -18.00
N ILE A 368 1.53 0.94 -18.70
CA ILE A 368 1.31 -0.37 -19.35
C ILE A 368 1.72 -1.50 -18.40
N GLY A 369 0.73 -2.03 -17.66
CA GLY A 369 0.91 -3.23 -16.85
C GLY A 369 0.81 -4.54 -17.66
N PRO A 370 1.10 -5.72 -17.05
CA PRO A 370 1.10 -7.02 -17.75
C PRO A 370 -0.21 -7.40 -18.43
N LYS A 371 -1.35 -6.91 -17.90
CA LYS A 371 -2.67 -7.13 -18.50
C LYS A 371 -2.90 -6.26 -19.75
N MET A 372 -2.48 -5.01 -19.69
CA MET A 372 -2.56 -4.07 -20.83
C MET A 372 -1.63 -4.52 -21.95
N GLU A 373 -0.39 -4.92 -21.62
CA GLU A 373 0.55 -5.50 -22.58
C GLU A 373 -0.07 -6.70 -23.31
N LYS A 374 -0.73 -7.61 -22.58
CA LYS A 374 -1.38 -8.77 -23.20
C LYS A 374 -2.53 -8.36 -24.13
N ALA A 375 -3.33 -7.36 -23.75
CA ALA A 375 -4.42 -6.86 -24.58
C ALA A 375 -3.90 -6.19 -25.87
N LEU A 376 -2.89 -5.32 -25.75
CA LEU A 376 -2.25 -4.66 -26.89
C LEU A 376 -1.62 -5.67 -27.85
N LYS A 377 -0.92 -6.68 -27.33
CA LYS A 377 -0.39 -7.79 -28.14
C LYS A 377 -1.49 -8.60 -28.83
N THR A 378 -2.66 -8.76 -28.19
CA THR A 378 -3.81 -9.45 -28.80
C THR A 378 -4.44 -8.61 -29.92
N ALA A 379 -4.45 -7.29 -29.77
CA ALA A 379 -4.91 -6.33 -30.77
C ALA A 379 -3.89 -6.04 -31.90
N GLY A 380 -2.75 -6.74 -31.92
CA GLY A 380 -1.72 -6.59 -32.97
C GLY A 380 -0.72 -5.45 -32.76
N LEU A 381 -0.78 -4.76 -31.62
CA LEU A 381 0.16 -3.72 -31.17
C LEU A 381 1.26 -4.36 -30.33
N ASP A 382 2.15 -5.11 -30.98
CA ASP A 382 3.16 -5.95 -30.33
C ASP A 382 4.59 -5.39 -30.35
N THR A 383 4.80 -4.21 -30.95
CA THR A 383 6.10 -3.50 -31.02
C THR A 383 5.97 -2.04 -30.60
N TRP A 384 7.06 -1.42 -30.14
CA TRP A 384 7.10 0.00 -29.79
C TRP A 384 6.76 0.89 -31.00
N ALA A 385 7.21 0.52 -32.20
CA ALA A 385 6.90 1.26 -33.43
C ALA A 385 5.40 1.27 -33.75
N LYS A 386 4.72 0.12 -33.64
CA LYS A 386 3.28 0.04 -33.87
C LYS A 386 2.49 0.79 -32.81
N LEU A 387 2.97 0.78 -31.57
CA LEU A 387 2.35 1.50 -30.47
C LEU A 387 2.53 3.01 -30.60
N ALA A 388 3.64 3.48 -31.17
CA ALA A 388 3.91 4.90 -31.43
C ALA A 388 3.05 5.48 -32.56
N GLU A 389 2.66 4.64 -33.53
CA GLU A 389 1.80 5.03 -34.66
C GLU A 389 0.30 4.88 -34.37
N ALA A 390 -0.06 4.22 -33.27
CA ALA A 390 -1.46 3.99 -32.90
C ALA A 390 -2.14 5.29 -32.46
N THR A 391 -3.38 5.50 -32.92
CA THR A 391 -4.21 6.62 -32.45
C THR A 391 -4.85 6.30 -31.10
N ASP A 392 -5.20 7.34 -30.34
CA ASP A 392 -5.89 7.18 -29.04
C ASP A 392 -7.17 6.34 -29.16
N ASP A 393 -7.91 6.46 -30.26
CA ASP A 393 -9.12 5.67 -30.52
C ASP A 393 -8.80 4.18 -30.77
N GLN A 394 -7.70 3.87 -31.45
CA GLN A 394 -7.25 2.48 -31.64
C GLN A 394 -6.80 1.84 -30.32
N LEU A 395 -6.11 2.60 -29.47
CA LEU A 395 -5.70 2.16 -28.13
C LEU A 395 -6.91 1.95 -27.22
N ARG A 396 -7.88 2.86 -27.26
CA ARG A 396 -9.16 2.75 -26.53
C ARG A 396 -9.92 1.48 -26.95
N THR A 397 -10.07 1.26 -28.26
CA THR A 397 -10.78 0.08 -28.79
C THR A 397 -10.10 -1.23 -28.35
N ALA A 398 -8.77 -1.30 -28.43
CA ALA A 398 -8.00 -2.49 -28.03
C ALA A 398 -8.16 -2.83 -26.52
N ILE A 399 -8.33 -1.83 -25.67
CA ILE A 399 -8.50 -2.01 -24.21
C ILE A 399 -9.95 -2.39 -23.88
N GLU A 400 -10.92 -1.76 -24.56
CA GLU A 400 -12.35 -2.06 -24.41
C GLU A 400 -12.71 -3.47 -24.86
N GLU A 401 -12.16 -3.94 -25.99
CA GLU A 401 -12.34 -5.31 -26.49
C GLU A 401 -11.77 -6.36 -25.52
N ALA A 402 -10.77 -5.98 -24.73
CA ALA A 402 -10.22 -6.82 -23.66
C ALA A 402 -10.98 -6.71 -22.32
N GLY A 403 -12.07 -5.94 -22.27
CA GLY A 403 -12.96 -5.82 -21.10
C GLY A 403 -12.35 -5.05 -19.93
N MET A 404 -11.43 -4.11 -20.18
CA MET A 404 -10.71 -3.36 -19.15
C MET A 404 -11.13 -1.88 -19.10
N SER A 405 -11.05 -1.25 -17.92
CA SER A 405 -11.34 0.18 -17.75
C SER A 405 -10.16 1.05 -18.19
N PHE A 406 -10.47 2.27 -18.62
CA PHE A 406 -9.50 3.26 -19.10
C PHE A 406 -8.34 3.53 -18.12
N ALA A 407 -7.12 3.55 -18.66
CA ALA A 407 -5.96 4.09 -17.97
C ALA A 407 -5.92 5.62 -18.13
N PRO A 408 -5.69 6.41 -17.06
CA PRO A 408 -5.59 7.87 -17.15
C PRO A 408 -4.46 8.38 -18.05
N SER A 409 -3.49 7.53 -18.37
CA SER A 409 -2.25 7.87 -19.10
C SER A 409 -2.29 7.48 -20.59
N LEU A 410 -3.45 7.11 -21.15
CA LEU A 410 -3.57 6.57 -22.51
C LEU A 410 -2.92 7.46 -23.58
N SER A 411 -3.14 8.77 -23.48
CA SER A 411 -2.62 9.79 -24.41
C SER A 411 -1.09 9.90 -24.41
N THR A 412 -0.42 9.36 -23.38
CA THR A 412 1.04 9.43 -23.24
C THR A 412 1.74 8.20 -23.82
N TRP A 413 1.01 7.11 -24.07
CA TRP A 413 1.61 5.82 -24.45
C TRP A 413 2.24 5.85 -25.83
N ALA A 414 1.59 6.47 -26.82
CA ALA A 414 2.15 6.62 -28.16
C ALA A 414 3.44 7.45 -28.16
N ARG A 415 3.46 8.54 -27.37
CA ARG A 415 4.63 9.42 -27.22
C ARG A 415 5.81 8.68 -26.55
N GLN A 416 5.57 7.97 -25.45
CA GLN A 416 6.58 7.16 -24.77
C GLN A 416 7.10 6.02 -25.66
N ALA A 417 6.21 5.33 -26.37
CA ALA A 417 6.59 4.29 -27.33
C ALA A 417 7.48 4.84 -28.46
N GLY A 418 7.28 6.09 -28.87
CA GLY A 418 8.12 6.76 -29.86
C GLY A 418 9.57 7.00 -29.41
N PHE A 419 9.82 7.16 -28.11
CA PHE A 419 11.19 7.20 -27.56
C PHE A 419 11.83 5.81 -27.52
N ALA A 420 11.09 4.81 -27.02
CA ALA A 420 11.55 3.43 -26.99
C ALA A 420 11.82 2.86 -28.41
N ALA A 421 11.00 3.20 -29.41
CA ALA A 421 11.19 2.79 -30.80
C ALA A 421 12.43 3.40 -31.46
N ARG A 422 12.95 4.51 -30.94
CA ARG A 422 14.15 5.20 -31.43
C ARG A 422 15.40 4.88 -30.59
N ASP A 423 15.32 3.95 -29.63
CA ASP A 423 16.36 3.66 -28.64
C ASP A 423 16.82 4.91 -27.84
N ASP A 424 15.94 5.91 -27.70
CA ASP A 424 16.19 7.15 -26.96
C ASP A 424 15.72 6.99 -25.50
N TRP A 425 16.55 6.30 -24.71
CA TRP A 425 16.24 5.96 -23.31
C TRP A 425 16.31 7.18 -22.38
N ASP A 426 17.23 8.11 -22.65
CA ASP A 426 17.38 9.34 -21.85
C ASP A 426 16.16 10.26 -22.04
N GLY A 427 15.65 10.39 -23.28
CA GLY A 427 14.43 11.14 -23.56
C GLY A 427 13.16 10.47 -23.00
N LEU A 428 13.13 9.14 -22.92
CA LEU A 428 12.05 8.41 -22.27
C LEU A 428 12.03 8.65 -20.76
N GLU A 429 13.18 8.59 -20.09
CA GLU A 429 13.31 8.82 -18.64
C GLU A 429 12.90 10.25 -18.28
N GLN A 430 13.36 11.26 -19.03
CA GLN A 430 12.92 12.65 -18.82
C GLN A 430 11.41 12.83 -18.98
N LEU A 431 10.80 12.21 -20.00
CA LEU A 431 9.36 12.28 -20.21
C LEU A 431 8.60 11.57 -19.08
N GLN A 432 9.10 10.44 -18.59
CA GLN A 432 8.47 9.73 -17.46
C GLN A 432 8.60 10.52 -16.16
N ASP A 433 9.73 11.17 -15.92
CA ASP A 433 9.91 12.08 -14.80
C ASP A 433 8.97 13.29 -14.88
N GLU A 434 8.80 13.88 -16.07
CA GLU A 434 7.81 14.95 -16.32
C GLU A 434 6.38 14.48 -16.08
N LEU A 435 6.00 13.29 -16.55
CA LEU A 435 4.66 12.71 -16.37
C LEU A 435 4.39 12.33 -14.91
N THR A 436 5.42 11.91 -14.17
CA THR A 436 5.34 11.58 -12.74
C THR A 436 5.29 12.85 -11.88
N ALA A 437 5.99 13.91 -12.28
CA ALA A 437 6.01 15.20 -11.60
C ALA A 437 4.81 16.11 -11.94
N GLY A 438 4.20 15.94 -13.13
CA GLY A 438 3.15 16.79 -13.69
C GLY A 438 1.71 16.36 -13.40
N ARG A 439 1.45 15.77 -12.23
CA ARG A 439 0.08 15.54 -11.75
C ARG A 439 -0.38 16.64 -10.79
N ASP A 440 -0.11 17.88 -11.17
CA ASP A 440 -0.64 19.13 -10.62
C ASP A 440 -0.84 20.12 -11.78
N GLU A 441 -1.77 19.80 -12.69
CA GLU A 441 -2.56 20.77 -13.48
C GLU A 441 -4.02 20.29 -13.59
#